data_AF-A0A101MQN8-F1
#
_entry.id   AF-A0A101MQN8-F1
#
_cell.length_a   1.000
_cell.length_b   1.000
_cell.length_c   1.000
_cell.angle_alpha   90.00
_cell.angle_beta   90.00
_cell.angle_gamma   90.00
#
_symmetry.space_group_name_H-M   'P 1'
#
loop_
_entity.id
_entity.type
_entity.pdbx_description
1 polymer ?
#
loop_
_entity_poly.entity_id
_entity_poly.type
_entity_poly.pdbx_seq_one_letter_code
_entity_poly.pdbx_strand_id
1 'polypeptide(L)'
;MEILDSFGNEAARHKRRTRREKERADNATTNTHIPSWGRVAIPKPLSAALHNSDLRFQISQIQGAPDLVGPIISLLLAVEALHQAVGNSKQLERITSLDHAGLVDFRARFIEGDPRVVRAMNEGLGESRNTIRDTIAFAEGLLLVDRCIETLSDDVLKQEVQTISSAMRPTPQTPLSGPSIEDF
;
A
#
# COMPACT_ATOMS: atom_id res chain seq x y z
N MET A 1 -11.55 7.35 -36.02
CA MET A 1 -10.65 7.49 -34.86
C MET A 1 -10.80 6.20 -34.05
N GLU A 2 -9.99 5.20 -34.36
CA GLU A 2 -10.13 3.84 -33.82
C GLU A 2 -9.57 3.78 -32.40
N ILE A 3 -10.43 3.41 -31.45
CA ILE A 3 -10.04 3.05 -30.08
C ILE A 3 -9.43 1.66 -30.18
N LEU A 4 -8.13 1.59 -30.39
CA LEU A 4 -7.34 0.35 -30.37
C LEU A 4 -7.35 -0.25 -28.96
N ASP A 5 -8.34 -1.11 -28.76
CA ASP A 5 -8.29 -2.40 -28.07
C ASP A 5 -7.18 -2.56 -27.00
N SER A 6 -7.39 -1.93 -25.84
CA SER A 6 -6.56 -2.10 -24.64
C SER A 6 -6.78 -3.47 -23.95
N PHE A 7 -7.56 -4.37 -24.55
CA PHE A 7 -7.89 -5.70 -23.99
C PHE A 7 -7.08 -6.85 -24.61
N GLY A 8 -6.37 -6.63 -25.72
CA GLY A 8 -5.97 -7.68 -26.67
C GLY A 8 -4.56 -8.29 -26.59
N ASN A 9 -3.84 -8.29 -25.46
CA ASN A 9 -2.54 -8.99 -25.42
C ASN A 9 -2.33 -9.86 -24.18
N GLU A 10 -3.02 -11.00 -24.17
CA GLU A 10 -2.95 -12.02 -23.14
C GLU A 10 -1.55 -12.65 -23.00
N ALA A 11 -0.82 -12.83 -24.10
CA ALA A 11 0.55 -13.33 -24.09
C ALA A 11 1.51 -12.39 -23.34
N ALA A 12 1.36 -11.07 -23.53
CA ALA A 12 2.13 -10.07 -22.79
C ALA A 12 1.77 -10.06 -21.29
N ARG A 13 0.49 -10.27 -20.95
CA ARG A 13 0.04 -10.41 -19.55
C ARG A 13 0.62 -11.65 -18.90
N HIS A 14 0.55 -12.80 -19.56
CA HIS A 14 1.09 -14.07 -19.06
C HIS A 14 2.60 -13.99 -18.81
N LYS A 15 3.36 -13.45 -19.78
CA LYS A 15 4.82 -13.24 -19.63
C LYS A 15 5.18 -12.36 -18.44
N ARG A 16 4.39 -11.31 -18.19
CA ARG A 16 4.56 -10.44 -17.00
C ARG A 16 4.26 -11.18 -15.70
N ARG A 17 3.23 -12.04 -15.68
CA ARG A 17 2.88 -12.87 -14.51
C ARG A 17 4.00 -13.84 -14.17
N THR A 18 4.49 -14.61 -15.14
CA THR A 18 5.58 -15.58 -14.97
C THR A 18 6.85 -14.91 -14.46
N ARG A 19 7.20 -13.73 -14.98
CA ARG A 19 8.35 -12.96 -14.50
C ARG A 19 8.20 -12.54 -13.03
N ARG A 20 7.03 -12.05 -12.63
CA ARG A 20 6.77 -11.64 -11.23
C ARG A 20 6.74 -12.83 -10.27
N GLU A 21 6.30 -14.00 -10.73
CA GLU A 21 6.37 -15.25 -9.94
C GLU A 21 7.80 -15.70 -9.74
N LYS A 22 8.63 -15.60 -10.79
CA LYS A 22 10.07 -15.86 -10.68
C LYS A 22 10.76 -14.89 -9.70
N GLU A 23 10.52 -13.59 -9.83
CA GLU A 23 11.05 -12.58 -8.90
C GLU A 23 10.59 -12.84 -7.44
N ARG A 24 9.34 -13.29 -7.22
CA ARG A 24 8.84 -13.69 -5.89
C ARG A 24 9.56 -14.93 -5.34
N ALA A 25 9.78 -15.95 -6.17
CA ALA A 25 10.49 -17.16 -5.77
C ALA A 25 11.97 -16.88 -5.45
N ASP A 26 12.62 -16.04 -6.26
CA ASP A 26 14.02 -15.63 -6.05
C ASP A 26 14.16 -14.82 -4.75
N ASN A 27 13.22 -13.91 -4.47
CA ASN A 27 13.19 -13.13 -3.22
C ASN A 27 12.93 -13.97 -1.97
N ALA A 28 12.18 -15.07 -2.10
CA ALA A 28 11.89 -15.98 -0.98
C ALA A 28 13.05 -16.93 -0.65
N THR A 29 13.90 -17.25 -1.64
CA THR A 29 14.98 -18.25 -1.52
C THR A 29 16.36 -17.65 -1.28
N THR A 30 16.54 -16.35 -1.53
CA THR A 30 17.82 -15.68 -1.25
C THR A 30 18.03 -15.52 0.26
N ASN A 31 19.08 -16.15 0.79
CA ASN A 31 19.50 -16.02 2.18
C ASN A 31 20.28 -14.69 2.34
N THR A 32 19.57 -13.57 2.47
CA THR A 32 20.16 -12.27 2.81
C THR A 32 19.75 -11.88 4.22
N HIS A 33 20.63 -11.15 4.92
CA HIS A 33 20.36 -10.58 6.26
C HIS A 33 19.17 -9.59 6.27
N ILE A 34 18.64 -9.23 5.10
CA ILE A 34 17.50 -8.31 4.96
C ILE A 34 16.19 -9.09 5.16
N PRO A 35 15.32 -8.66 6.10
CA PRO A 35 14.00 -9.26 6.31
C PRO A 35 13.16 -9.28 5.03
N SER A 36 12.23 -10.23 4.92
CA SER A 36 11.43 -10.43 3.71
C SER A 36 10.61 -9.19 3.30
N TRP A 37 10.10 -8.42 4.27
CA TRP A 37 9.40 -7.16 4.03
C TRP A 37 10.31 -6.05 3.47
N GLY A 38 11.59 -6.05 3.84
CA GLY A 38 12.59 -5.08 3.35
C GLY A 38 12.96 -5.26 1.88
N ARG A 39 12.54 -6.38 1.27
CA ARG A 39 12.79 -6.70 -0.15
C ARG A 39 11.60 -6.39 -1.06
N VAL A 40 10.45 -6.04 -0.49
CA VAL A 40 9.24 -5.78 -1.27
C VAL A 40 9.28 -4.37 -1.83
N ALA A 41 9.26 -4.25 -3.16
CA ALA A 41 9.24 -2.96 -3.82
C ALA A 41 7.84 -2.33 -3.72
N ILE A 42 7.74 -1.21 -3.00
CA ILE A 42 6.55 -0.37 -2.99
C ILE A 42 6.67 0.68 -4.10
N PRO A 43 5.68 0.80 -5.00
CA PRO A 43 5.76 1.77 -6.09
C PRO A 43 5.67 3.21 -5.57
N LYS A 44 6.36 4.12 -6.26
CA LYS A 44 6.19 5.56 -6.04
C LYS A 44 4.77 6.01 -6.44
N PRO A 45 4.21 7.02 -5.74
CA PRO A 45 2.94 7.62 -6.13
C PRO A 45 3.03 8.22 -7.54
N LEU A 46 1.92 8.14 -8.27
CA LEU A 46 1.69 8.74 -9.58
C LEU A 46 0.56 9.79 -9.55
N SER A 47 -0.27 9.82 -8.51
CA SER A 47 -1.39 10.77 -8.39
C SER A 47 -0.99 12.12 -7.79
N ALA A 48 0.16 12.22 -7.14
CA ALA A 48 0.61 13.45 -6.50
C ALA A 48 2.14 13.62 -6.55
N ALA A 49 2.58 14.87 -6.48
CA ALA A 49 3.98 15.20 -6.25
C ALA A 49 4.35 14.95 -4.79
N LEU A 50 5.61 14.58 -4.55
CA LEU A 50 6.13 14.34 -3.21
C LEU A 50 6.63 15.65 -2.60
N HIS A 51 6.26 15.90 -1.35
CA HIS A 51 6.71 17.07 -0.58
C HIS A 51 7.52 16.64 0.64
N ASN A 52 8.37 17.54 1.14
CA ASN A 52 9.02 17.34 2.43
C ASN A 52 7.99 17.55 3.54
N SER A 53 7.91 16.61 4.48
CA SER A 53 7.00 16.64 5.62
C SER A 53 7.77 16.37 6.91
N ASP A 54 7.22 16.81 8.04
CA ASP A 54 7.78 16.51 9.37
C ASP A 54 7.90 15.00 9.59
N LEU A 55 6.94 14.23 9.05
CA LEU A 55 6.95 12.77 9.14
C LEU A 55 8.12 12.15 8.35
N ARG A 56 8.45 12.69 7.17
CA ARG A 56 9.65 12.27 6.42
C ARG A 56 10.93 12.59 7.18
N PHE A 57 10.98 13.76 7.80
CA PHE A 57 12.10 14.13 8.64
C PHE A 57 12.23 13.13 9.80
N GLN A 58 11.16 12.86 10.54
CA GLN A 58 11.14 11.89 11.63
C GLN A 58 11.60 10.49 11.18
N ILE A 59 11.10 10.00 10.04
CA ILE A 59 11.53 8.71 9.47
C ILE A 59 13.05 8.69 9.20
N SER A 60 13.62 9.79 8.71
CA SER A 60 15.06 9.88 8.45
C SER A 60 15.93 9.86 9.71
N GLN A 61 15.34 10.12 10.89
CA GLN A 61 16.05 10.16 12.17
C GLN A 61 16.05 8.81 12.90
N ILE A 62 15.35 7.78 12.41
CA ILE A 62 15.34 6.44 13.01
C ILE A 62 16.79 5.94 13.14
N GLN A 63 17.16 5.48 14.33
CA GLN A 63 18.50 5.00 14.66
C GLN A 63 18.53 3.49 14.83
N GLY A 64 19.69 2.87 14.60
CA GLY A 64 19.91 1.44 14.80
C GLY A 64 20.88 0.82 13.79
N ALA A 65 20.93 -0.51 13.75
CA ALA A 65 21.81 -1.24 12.84
C ALA A 65 21.45 -0.94 11.36
N PRO A 66 22.41 -0.54 10.50
CA PRO A 66 22.12 -0.09 9.12
C PRO A 66 21.38 -1.12 8.27
N ASP A 67 21.68 -2.39 8.47
CA ASP A 67 21.11 -3.56 7.83
C ASP A 67 19.64 -3.82 8.21
N LEU A 68 19.20 -3.28 9.34
CA LEU A 68 17.80 -3.32 9.79
C LEU A 68 17.08 -1.99 9.51
N VAL A 69 17.71 -0.87 9.84
CA VAL A 69 17.12 0.47 9.75
C VAL A 69 17.03 0.96 8.32
N GLY A 70 18.00 0.66 7.46
CA GLY A 70 17.94 1.03 6.04
C GLY A 70 16.66 0.52 5.34
N PRO A 71 16.32 -0.77 5.47
CA PRO A 71 15.04 -1.32 5.03
C PRO A 71 13.81 -0.67 5.66
N ILE A 72 13.82 -0.38 6.97
CA ILE A 72 12.71 0.28 7.69
C ILE A 72 12.46 1.68 7.14
N ILE A 73 13.51 2.49 7.05
CA ILE A 73 13.45 3.85 6.49
C ILE A 73 12.91 3.80 5.07
N SER A 74 13.41 2.88 4.24
CA SER A 74 12.96 2.73 2.85
C SER A 74 11.48 2.37 2.75
N LEU A 75 11.02 1.45 3.59
CA LEU A 75 9.62 1.05 3.70
C LEU A 75 8.75 2.24 4.14
N LEU A 76 9.08 2.89 5.25
CA LEU A 76 8.30 3.99 5.81
C LEU A 76 8.27 5.21 4.88
N LEU A 77 9.38 5.57 4.22
CA LEU A 77 9.39 6.68 3.26
C LEU A 77 8.53 6.41 2.01
N ALA A 78 8.42 5.15 1.59
CA ALA A 78 7.56 4.77 0.47
C ALA A 78 6.07 4.82 0.86
N VAL A 79 5.74 4.29 2.05
CA VAL A 79 4.39 4.35 2.62
C VAL A 79 3.97 5.79 2.89
N GLU A 80 4.86 6.62 3.41
CA GLU A 80 4.60 8.05 3.66
C GLU A 80 4.37 8.82 2.36
N ALA A 81 5.13 8.54 1.31
CA ALA A 81 4.91 9.17 0.00
C ALA A 81 3.52 8.84 -0.56
N LEU A 82 3.06 7.61 -0.36
CA LEU A 82 1.70 7.19 -0.74
C LEU A 82 0.65 7.83 0.18
N HIS A 83 0.92 7.93 1.49
CA HIS A 83 0.05 8.63 2.43
C HIS A 83 -0.19 10.09 2.03
N GLN A 84 0.85 10.83 1.62
CA GLN A 84 0.69 12.19 1.09
C GLN A 84 -0.27 12.25 -0.11
N ALA A 85 -0.26 11.20 -0.95
CA ALA A 85 -1.04 11.14 -2.17
C ALA A 85 -2.51 10.74 -1.94
N VAL A 86 -2.78 9.81 -1.01
CA VAL A 86 -4.11 9.17 -0.87
C VAL A 86 -4.61 9.02 0.57
N GLY A 87 -3.86 9.48 1.58
CA GLY A 87 -4.14 9.25 3.00
C GLY A 87 -5.49 9.80 3.48
N ASN A 88 -5.98 10.88 2.86
CA ASN A 88 -7.25 11.52 3.20
C ASN A 88 -8.40 11.16 2.24
N SER A 89 -8.23 10.11 1.43
CA SER A 89 -9.18 9.76 0.37
C SER A 89 -10.27 8.81 0.89
N LYS A 90 -11.55 9.05 0.55
CA LYS A 90 -12.65 8.11 0.87
C LYS A 90 -12.50 6.74 0.19
N GLN A 91 -11.72 6.72 -0.89
CA GLN A 91 -11.31 5.55 -1.64
C GLN A 91 -10.47 4.61 -0.77
N LEU A 92 -9.64 5.19 0.10
CA LEU A 92 -8.81 4.43 1.02
C LEU A 92 -9.66 3.57 1.94
N GLU A 93 -10.70 4.14 2.56
CA GLU A 93 -11.57 3.44 3.51
C GLU A 93 -12.14 2.13 2.93
N ARG A 94 -12.55 2.16 1.65
CA ARG A 94 -13.09 0.98 0.96
C ARG A 94 -12.05 -0.07 0.61
N ILE A 95 -10.82 0.34 0.32
CA ILE A 95 -9.73 -0.58 -0.05
C ILE A 95 -9.08 -1.17 1.21
N THR A 96 -8.94 -0.39 2.28
CA THR A 96 -8.39 -0.85 3.56
C THR A 96 -9.32 -1.75 4.36
N SER A 97 -10.61 -1.81 4.01
CA SER A 97 -11.55 -2.78 4.61
C SER A 97 -11.45 -4.17 4.00
N LEU A 98 -10.73 -4.33 2.88
CA LEU A 98 -10.42 -5.64 2.33
C LEU A 98 -9.37 -6.35 3.19
N ASP A 99 -9.55 -7.65 3.39
CA ASP A 99 -8.48 -8.48 3.95
C ASP A 99 -7.32 -8.64 2.95
N HIS A 100 -6.21 -9.23 3.40
CA HIS A 100 -5.02 -9.38 2.55
C HIS A 100 -5.34 -10.14 1.24
N ALA A 101 -6.16 -11.19 1.32
CA ALA A 101 -6.55 -11.98 0.15
C ALA A 101 -7.40 -11.15 -0.83
N GLY A 102 -8.39 -10.41 -0.31
CA GLY A 102 -9.23 -9.50 -1.08
C GLY A 102 -8.43 -8.40 -1.76
N LEU A 103 -7.44 -7.82 -1.08
CA LEU A 103 -6.57 -6.79 -1.66
C LEU A 103 -5.70 -7.34 -2.80
N VAL A 104 -5.17 -8.56 -2.64
CA VAL A 104 -4.37 -9.24 -3.68
C VAL A 104 -5.22 -9.56 -4.92
N ASP A 105 -6.41 -10.13 -4.73
CA ASP A 105 -7.35 -10.44 -5.82
C ASP A 105 -7.80 -9.15 -6.52
N PHE A 106 -8.15 -8.11 -5.76
CA PHE A 106 -8.53 -6.81 -6.29
C PHE A 106 -7.42 -6.21 -7.16
N ARG A 107 -6.17 -6.19 -6.66
CA ARG A 107 -5.02 -5.70 -7.42
C ARG A 107 -4.81 -6.50 -8.71
N ALA A 108 -4.93 -7.83 -8.67
CA ALA A 108 -4.75 -8.68 -9.84
C ALA A 108 -5.75 -8.32 -10.95
N ARG A 109 -7.04 -8.25 -10.62
CA ARG A 109 -8.10 -7.89 -11.55
C ARG A 109 -7.96 -6.45 -12.07
N PHE A 110 -7.55 -5.51 -11.21
CA PHE A 110 -7.28 -4.13 -11.62
C PHE A 110 -6.12 -4.02 -12.62
N ILE A 111 -5.03 -4.75 -12.40
CA ILE A 111 -3.88 -4.79 -13.32
C ILE A 111 -4.27 -5.44 -14.65
N GLU A 112 -5.09 -6.48 -14.60
CA GLU A 112 -5.58 -7.20 -15.78
C GLU A 112 -6.60 -6.40 -16.59
N GLY A 113 -7.17 -5.35 -15.99
CA GLY A 113 -8.15 -4.48 -16.61
C GLY A 113 -9.52 -5.13 -16.70
N ASP A 114 -9.88 -5.99 -15.73
CA ASP A 114 -11.21 -6.61 -15.68
C ASP A 114 -12.28 -5.52 -15.80
N PRO A 115 -13.14 -5.55 -16.84
CA PRO A 115 -14.13 -4.51 -17.09
C PRO A 115 -15.08 -4.28 -15.90
N ARG A 116 -15.37 -5.31 -15.11
CA ARG A 116 -16.27 -5.21 -13.95
C ARG A 116 -15.58 -4.48 -12.81
N VAL A 117 -14.30 -4.77 -12.58
CA VAL A 117 -13.49 -4.08 -11.56
C VAL A 117 -13.24 -2.64 -11.98
N VAL A 118 -12.83 -2.39 -13.23
CA VAL A 118 -12.64 -1.02 -13.75
C VAL A 118 -13.93 -0.21 -13.75
N ARG A 119 -15.09 -0.81 -14.08
CA ARG A 119 -16.39 -0.13 -14.04
C ARG A 119 -16.84 0.18 -12.61
N ALA A 120 -16.80 -0.80 -11.71
CA ALA A 120 -17.09 -0.57 -10.29
C ALA A 120 -16.14 0.49 -9.67
N MET A 121 -14.91 0.58 -10.18
CA MET A 121 -13.94 1.58 -9.77
C MET A 121 -14.28 2.99 -10.26
N ASN A 122 -14.67 3.15 -11.52
CA ASN A 122 -15.14 4.44 -12.06
C ASN A 122 -16.44 4.91 -11.38
N GLU A 123 -17.28 3.99 -10.93
CA GLU A 123 -18.58 4.29 -10.31
C GLU A 123 -18.49 4.56 -8.80
N GLY A 124 -17.40 4.19 -8.11
CA GLY A 124 -17.36 4.28 -6.65
C GLY A 124 -16.00 4.34 -5.96
N LEU A 125 -14.87 4.27 -6.66
CA LEU A 125 -13.52 4.30 -6.07
C LEU A 125 -12.64 5.44 -6.60
N GLY A 126 -13.20 6.45 -7.24
CA GLY A 126 -12.52 7.73 -7.47
C GLY A 126 -12.31 8.13 -8.94
N GLU A 127 -11.73 9.31 -9.11
CA GLU A 127 -11.74 10.07 -10.37
C GLU A 127 -10.62 9.65 -11.34
N SER A 128 -9.58 8.95 -10.86
CA SER A 128 -8.43 8.57 -11.70
C SER A 128 -7.86 7.19 -11.39
N ARG A 129 -7.38 6.51 -12.45
CA ARG A 129 -6.70 5.21 -12.36
C ARG A 129 -5.42 5.27 -11.50
N ASN A 130 -4.71 6.40 -11.53
CA ASN A 130 -3.48 6.58 -10.77
C ASN A 130 -3.77 6.65 -9.27
N THR A 131 -4.83 7.37 -8.88
CA THR A 131 -5.26 7.44 -7.48
C THR A 131 -5.54 6.05 -6.93
N ILE A 132 -6.27 5.21 -7.67
CA ILE A 132 -6.64 3.89 -7.16
C ILE A 132 -5.43 2.95 -7.07
N ARG A 133 -4.52 3.03 -8.04
CA ARG A 133 -3.23 2.32 -7.98
C ARG A 133 -2.47 2.69 -6.71
N ASP A 134 -2.40 3.98 -6.41
CA ASP A 134 -1.66 4.48 -5.25
C ASP A 134 -2.38 4.12 -3.94
N THR A 135 -3.71 4.09 -3.90
CA THR A 135 -4.50 3.58 -2.77
C THR A 135 -4.25 2.10 -2.51
N ILE A 136 -4.22 1.25 -3.54
CA ILE A 136 -3.86 -0.18 -3.40
C ILE A 136 -2.45 -0.30 -2.85
N ALA A 137 -1.48 0.42 -3.43
CA ALA A 137 -0.09 0.38 -2.99
C ALA A 137 0.06 0.84 -1.54
N PHE A 138 -0.74 1.83 -1.12
CA PHE A 138 -0.73 2.33 0.26
C PHE A 138 -1.24 1.27 1.23
N ALA A 139 -2.39 0.64 0.93
CA ALA A 139 -2.95 -0.43 1.75
C ALA A 139 -1.98 -1.63 1.87
N GLU A 140 -1.34 -2.05 0.76
CA GLU A 140 -0.32 -3.10 0.79
C GLU A 140 0.92 -2.68 1.61
N GLY A 141 1.31 -1.41 1.51
CA GLY A 141 2.39 -0.83 2.30
C GLY A 141 2.12 -0.88 3.80
N LEU A 142 0.90 -0.58 4.23
CA LEU A 142 0.49 -0.69 5.64
C LEU A 142 0.57 -2.13 6.15
N LEU A 143 0.14 -3.12 5.35
CA LEU A 143 0.28 -4.54 5.71
C LEU A 143 1.75 -4.98 5.83
N LEU A 144 2.64 -4.43 5.00
CA LEU A 144 4.08 -4.70 5.12
C LEU A 144 4.67 -4.06 6.37
N VAL A 145 4.19 -2.88 6.76
CA VAL A 145 4.57 -2.22 8.03
C VAL A 145 4.08 -3.03 9.22
N ASP A 146 2.84 -3.55 9.18
CA ASP A 146 2.33 -4.47 10.21
C ASP A 146 3.23 -5.70 10.35
N ARG A 147 3.59 -6.31 9.22
CA ARG A 147 4.50 -7.46 9.23
C ARG A 147 5.90 -7.12 9.73
N CYS A 148 6.40 -5.93 9.42
CA CYS A 148 7.65 -5.41 9.96
C CYS A 148 7.58 -5.34 11.50
N ILE A 149 6.56 -4.66 12.04
CA ILE A 149 6.34 -4.53 13.49
C ILE A 149 6.24 -5.89 14.19
N GLU A 150 5.53 -6.85 13.60
CA GLU A 150 5.38 -8.20 14.15
C GLU A 150 6.71 -8.97 14.23
N THR A 151 7.61 -8.75 13.27
CA THR A 151 8.83 -9.54 13.11
C THR A 151 10.08 -8.86 13.66
N LEU A 152 9.99 -7.59 14.04
CA LEU A 152 11.05 -6.87 14.74
C LEU A 152 11.24 -7.42 16.15
N SER A 153 12.50 -7.74 16.47
CA SER A 153 12.93 -8.19 17.80
C SER A 153 13.34 -7.04 18.73
N ASP A 154 13.67 -5.87 18.17
CA ASP A 154 14.05 -4.68 18.94
C ASP A 154 12.79 -3.91 19.35
N ASP A 155 12.47 -3.92 20.65
CA ASP A 155 11.26 -3.30 21.20
C ASP A 155 11.26 -1.77 21.06
N VAL A 156 12.42 -1.12 21.17
CA VAL A 156 12.53 0.34 21.05
C VAL A 156 12.25 0.74 19.60
N LEU A 157 12.89 0.07 18.66
CA LEU A 157 12.69 0.32 17.23
C LEU A 157 11.27 -0.02 16.80
N LYS A 158 10.70 -1.11 17.33
CA LYS A 158 9.30 -1.50 17.11
C LYS A 158 8.34 -0.41 17.58
N GLN A 159 8.54 0.17 18.75
CA GLN A 159 7.71 1.26 19.28
C GLN A 159 7.80 2.52 18.42
N GLU A 160 9.00 2.84 17.92
CA GLU A 160 9.22 3.98 17.02
C GLU A 160 8.48 3.78 15.69
N VAL A 161 8.63 2.61 15.07
CA VAL A 161 7.92 2.24 13.82
C VAL A 161 6.40 2.25 14.03
N GLN A 162 5.90 1.76 15.15
CA GLN A 162 4.49 1.81 15.50
C GLN A 162 3.97 3.25 15.58
N THR A 163 4.71 4.14 16.24
CA THR A 163 4.35 5.55 16.40
C THR A 163 4.25 6.24 15.04
N ILE A 164 5.26 6.07 14.19
CA ILE A 164 5.28 6.64 12.83
C ILE A 164 4.15 6.06 11.99
N SER A 165 3.95 4.74 12.03
CA SER A 165 2.90 4.09 11.24
C SER A 165 1.50 4.53 11.64
N SER A 166 1.26 4.80 12.92
CA SER A 166 -0.03 5.26 13.44
C SER A 166 -0.40 6.63 12.88
N ALA A 167 0.58 7.51 12.66
CA ALA A 167 0.36 8.81 12.04
C ALA A 167 -0.04 8.74 10.57
N MET A 168 0.23 7.63 9.88
CA MET A 168 -0.15 7.40 8.48
C MET A 168 -1.47 6.64 8.35
N ARG A 169 -1.97 6.01 9.41
CA ARG A 169 -3.20 5.23 9.31
C ARG A 169 -4.41 6.15 9.23
N PRO A 170 -5.41 5.81 8.39
CA PRO A 170 -6.69 6.48 8.46
C PRO A 170 -7.24 6.34 9.88
N THR A 171 -7.67 7.45 10.46
CA THR A 171 -8.27 7.46 11.80
C THR A 171 -9.46 6.51 11.83
N PRO A 172 -9.57 5.60 12.81
CA PRO A 172 -10.80 4.85 13.01
C PRO A 172 -11.92 5.86 13.19
N GLN A 173 -12.93 5.84 12.31
CA GLN A 173 -14.11 6.64 12.56
C GLN A 173 -14.72 6.14 13.86
N THR A 174 -14.79 7.02 14.86
CA THR A 174 -15.72 6.84 15.99
C THR A 174 -17.08 6.54 15.36
N PRO A 175 -17.79 5.46 15.74
CA PRO A 175 -19.12 5.21 15.20
C PRO A 175 -19.92 6.50 15.38
N LEU A 176 -20.43 7.05 14.28
CA LEU A 176 -21.35 8.17 14.32
C LEU A 176 -22.45 7.75 15.29
N SER A 177 -22.55 8.44 16.44
CA SER A 177 -23.70 8.29 17.33
C SER A 177 -24.93 8.47 16.45
N GLY A 178 -25.64 7.37 16.18
CA GLY A 178 -26.92 7.44 15.51
C GLY A 178 -27.84 8.37 16.31
N PRO A 179 -28.88 8.94 15.69
CA PRO A 179 -29.87 9.68 16.47
C PRO A 179 -30.37 8.75 17.57
N SER A 180 -30.18 9.14 18.83
CA SER A 180 -30.85 8.51 19.95
C SER A 180 -32.33 8.54 19.63
N ILE A 181 -32.92 7.36 19.47
CA ILE A 181 -34.38 7.20 19.50
C ILE A 181 -34.76 7.28 20.99
N GLU A 182 -34.69 8.49 21.51
CA GLU A 182 -35.40 8.99 22.68
C GLU A 182 -35.96 10.31 22.14
N ASP A 183 -37.18 10.35 21.63
CA ASP A 183 -38.39 10.38 22.44
C ASP A 183 -39.61 9.78 21.72
N PHE A 184 -40.56 9.40 22.56
CA PHE A 184 -41.88 8.80 22.33
C PHE A 184 -42.75 9.43 21.23
#